data_AF-A0A1J9RR66-F1
#
_entry.id   AF-A0A1J9RR66-F1
#
_cell.length_a   1.000
_cell.length_b   1.000
_cell.length_c   1.000
_cell.angle_alpha   90.00
_cell.angle_beta   90.00
_cell.angle_gamma   90.00
#
_symmetry.space_group_name_H-M   'P 1'
#
loop_
_entity.id
_entity.type
_entity.pdbx_description
1 polymer ?
#
loop_
_entity_poly.entity_id
_entity_poly.type
_entity_poly.pdbx_seq_one_letter_code
_entity_poly.pdbx_strand_id
1 'polypeptide(L)'
;MTTLPCPLPQVEEALRPYIHTRQETLRIRKTLAQHLQSQMHRTERQHGAESATPITSLTLACAPPSLLLEHDQTRSASAPLPPPPPELTGLRKQYWEAVRAHALAKHRWDALRGELTQLQREAHTARAAAETGPAADVGPYSSSSSAAPVVGHSGGHQAGHDVQNYVALLHQRRRHARLQVLLDALDRAADAEPDDDPLRRDDLRQWVKDRLGDAPVPPPEIAGGGHSAVGDASASAAAVAADQTKDHVLRLKKELLLAKQDVDAETQRRKAVAHESTGGSTLSRGIEAQVRALRAARDELIAWIEGELAKMPEGDESILSNGGTPQRPDRRDDKDAAASGLDDDAESIQEQVDALYERYVAARTSLVAAVDAATASAKELNAPSTLPGSNQRSGSGDGGEAAGQRSQQLHLPPSAALPFVPALLRCANDERILTQQIATHLRHQIAAAQEEARNTAQRLASESHLVGPDAESGGAWARAAKEATRETDEAILERVRAAQANVEGAKDILAELDRRREGFRALRGEA
;
A
#
# COMPACT_ATOMS: atom_id res chain seq x y z
N MET A 1 -15.12 31.45 -20.61
CA MET A 1 -14.11 30.50 -21.11
C MET A 1 -14.82 29.51 -22.02
N THR A 2 -14.65 29.70 -23.33
CA THR A 2 -15.26 28.90 -24.39
C THR A 2 -14.49 27.58 -24.53
N THR A 3 -15.12 26.48 -24.15
CA THR A 3 -14.57 25.12 -24.32
C THR A 3 -14.58 24.77 -25.81
N LEU A 4 -13.39 24.68 -26.41
CA LEU A 4 -13.21 24.11 -27.74
C LEU A 4 -13.71 22.65 -27.73
N PRO A 5 -14.60 22.25 -28.65
CA PRO A 5 -15.08 20.88 -28.73
C PRO A 5 -13.94 19.94 -29.14
N CYS A 6 -13.81 18.82 -28.41
CA CYS A 6 -12.78 17.82 -28.62
C CYS A 6 -13.00 17.12 -29.98
N PRO A 7 -11.96 16.87 -30.79
CA PRO A 7 -12.11 16.36 -32.17
C PRO A 7 -12.63 14.91 -32.29
N LEU A 8 -12.94 14.23 -31.19
CA LEU A 8 -13.41 12.84 -31.17
C LEU A 8 -14.57 12.65 -30.15
N PRO A 9 -15.85 12.61 -30.61
CA PRO A 9 -17.01 12.56 -29.71
C PRO A 9 -17.09 11.27 -28.88
N GLN A 10 -16.53 10.15 -29.37
CA GLN A 10 -16.42 8.89 -28.63
C GLN A 10 -15.47 8.99 -27.42
N VAL A 11 -14.41 9.80 -27.54
CA VAL A 11 -13.46 10.04 -26.45
C VAL A 11 -14.09 10.97 -25.42
N GLU A 12 -14.83 11.98 -25.86
CA GLU A 12 -15.61 12.83 -24.95
C GLU A 12 -16.67 12.02 -24.19
N GLU A 13 -17.37 11.09 -24.85
CA GLU A 13 -18.35 10.22 -24.21
C GLU A 13 -17.71 9.26 -23.19
N ALA A 14 -16.54 8.67 -23.53
CA ALA A 14 -15.78 7.82 -22.63
C ALA A 14 -15.16 8.59 -21.44
N LEU A 15 -14.77 9.84 -21.64
CA LEU A 15 -14.17 10.70 -20.61
C LEU A 15 -15.19 11.53 -19.83
N ARG A 16 -16.44 11.62 -20.29
CA ARG A 16 -17.55 12.30 -19.61
C ARG A 16 -17.70 11.93 -18.13
N PRO A 17 -17.59 10.66 -17.70
CA PRO A 17 -17.62 10.31 -16.28
C PRO A 17 -16.35 10.69 -15.50
N TYR A 18 -15.32 11.26 -16.14
CA TYR A 18 -14.07 11.72 -15.54
C TYR A 18 -13.88 13.23 -15.63
N ILE A 19 -14.56 13.91 -16.54
CA ILE A 19 -14.57 15.37 -16.66
C ILE A 19 -15.52 15.95 -15.61
N HIS A 20 -14.96 16.58 -14.58
CA HIS A 20 -15.73 17.19 -13.49
C HIS A 20 -15.48 18.69 -13.47
N THR A 21 -16.47 19.44 -12.99
CA THR A 21 -16.24 20.85 -12.70
C THR A 21 -15.20 20.99 -11.57
N ARG A 22 -14.48 22.11 -11.54
CA ARG A 22 -13.47 22.39 -10.51
C ARG A 22 -14.04 22.28 -9.09
N GLN A 23 -15.30 22.67 -8.92
CA GLN A 23 -16.03 22.60 -7.65
C GLN A 23 -16.33 21.16 -7.24
N GLU A 24 -16.81 20.32 -8.16
CA GLU A 24 -17.06 18.90 -7.88
C GLU A 24 -15.77 18.16 -7.53
N THR A 25 -14.66 18.46 -8.22
CA THR A 25 -13.37 17.83 -7.93
C THR A 25 -12.87 18.20 -6.54
N LEU A 26 -13.03 19.46 -6.13
CA LEU A 26 -12.70 19.88 -4.77
C LEU A 26 -13.60 19.22 -3.72
N ARG A 27 -14.89 19.08 -4.00
CA ARG A 27 -15.83 18.37 -3.12
C ARG A 27 -15.45 16.90 -2.96
N ILE A 28 -15.19 16.18 -4.06
CA ILE A 28 -14.75 14.78 -4.05
C ILE A 28 -13.45 14.63 -3.24
N ARG A 29 -12.47 15.50 -3.46
CA ARG A 29 -11.20 15.47 -2.70
C ARG A 29 -11.43 15.70 -1.21
N LYS A 30 -12.28 16.65 -0.83
CA LYS A 30 -12.62 16.92 0.57
C LYS A 30 -13.31 15.72 1.21
N THR A 31 -14.29 15.11 0.54
CA THR A 31 -15.00 13.93 1.04
C THR A 31 -14.06 12.72 1.19
N LEU A 32 -13.19 12.47 0.21
CA LEU A 32 -12.20 11.39 0.31
C LEU A 32 -11.17 11.65 1.42
N ALA A 33 -10.68 12.88 1.56
CA ALA A 33 -9.77 13.25 2.63
C ALA A 33 -10.42 13.04 4.02
N GLN A 34 -11.68 13.47 4.19
CA GLN A 34 -12.45 13.23 5.42
C GLN A 34 -12.66 11.73 5.67
N HIS A 35 -12.94 10.95 4.62
CA HIS A 35 -13.12 9.51 4.76
C HIS A 35 -11.83 8.82 5.20
N LEU A 36 -10.68 9.15 4.58
CA LEU A 36 -9.38 8.61 4.95
C LEU A 36 -8.98 9.04 6.38
N GLN A 37 -9.18 10.30 6.75
CA GLN A 37 -8.97 10.78 8.12
C GLN A 37 -9.84 10.00 9.13
N SER A 38 -11.11 9.73 8.80
CA SER A 38 -12.01 8.96 9.66
C SER A 38 -11.59 7.48 9.79
N GLN A 39 -11.00 6.90 8.75
CA GLN A 39 -10.46 5.55 8.79
C GLN A 39 -9.18 5.50 9.64
N MET A 40 -8.27 6.45 9.46
CA MET A 40 -7.03 6.54 10.26
C MET A 40 -7.30 6.78 11.75
N HIS A 41 -8.26 7.64 12.09
CA HIS A 41 -8.65 7.81 13.51
C HIS A 41 -9.34 6.58 14.11
N ARG A 42 -9.89 5.66 13.29
CA ARG A 42 -10.38 4.37 13.76
C ARG A 42 -9.25 3.38 14.01
N THR A 43 -8.20 3.41 13.19
CA THR A 43 -7.02 2.55 13.38
C THR A 43 -6.19 3.02 14.59
N GLU A 44 -6.01 4.34 14.78
CA GLU A 44 -5.34 4.93 15.96
C GLU A 44 -6.04 4.62 17.29
N ARG A 45 -7.36 4.43 17.30
CA ARG A 45 -8.09 4.01 18.51
C ARG A 45 -7.99 2.51 18.79
N GLN A 46 -7.62 1.71 17.79
CA GLN A 46 -7.52 0.25 17.89
C GLN A 46 -6.10 -0.21 18.23
N HIS A 47 -5.07 0.55 17.85
CA HIS A 47 -3.70 0.36 18.33
C HIS A 47 -3.42 1.31 19.50
N GLY A 48 -3.49 0.79 20.72
CA GLY A 48 -3.26 1.57 21.93
C GLY A 48 -1.92 2.32 21.93
N ALA A 49 -1.99 3.63 22.20
CA ALA A 49 -1.02 4.49 22.89
C ALA A 49 0.49 4.47 22.55
N GLU A 50 0.99 3.80 21.51
CA GLU A 50 2.46 3.72 21.28
C GLU A 50 3.02 4.43 20.04
N SER A 51 2.22 5.10 19.21
CA SER A 51 2.75 5.91 18.10
C SER A 51 1.95 7.19 17.83
N ALA A 52 1.94 8.10 18.81
CA ALA A 52 1.38 9.44 18.64
C ALA A 52 2.35 10.35 17.86
N THR A 53 2.33 10.30 16.52
CA THR A 53 2.81 11.40 15.68
C THR A 53 1.62 12.17 15.13
N PRO A 54 1.49 13.50 15.37
CA PRO A 54 0.36 14.28 14.85
C PRO A 54 0.43 14.37 13.32
N ILE A 55 -0.60 13.84 12.66
CA ILE A 55 -0.68 13.73 11.19
C ILE A 55 -0.92 15.12 10.57
N THR A 56 0.09 15.64 9.87
CA THR A 56 0.01 16.87 9.06
C THR A 56 -0.29 16.52 7.59
N SER A 57 -0.79 17.46 6.78
CA SER A 57 -1.11 17.29 5.34
C SER A 57 0.03 16.69 4.48
N LEU A 58 1.28 16.85 4.91
CA LEU A 58 2.47 16.24 4.31
C LEU A 58 2.53 14.71 4.48
N THR A 59 2.00 14.17 5.57
CA THR A 59 1.93 12.71 5.84
C THR A 59 0.95 12.00 4.91
N LEU A 60 -0.06 12.72 4.38
CA LEU A 60 -1.01 12.21 3.40
C LEU A 60 -0.45 12.18 1.97
N ALA A 61 0.58 12.99 1.68
CA ALA A 61 1.22 13.05 0.35
C ALA A 61 2.30 11.96 0.18
N CYS A 62 2.82 11.39 1.28
CA CYS A 62 3.90 10.40 1.28
C CYS A 62 3.58 9.17 2.16
N ALA A 63 2.33 8.72 2.18
CA ALA A 63 1.97 7.50 2.91
C ALA A 63 2.65 6.27 2.24
N PRO A 64 3.44 5.47 2.97
CA PRO A 64 3.94 4.19 2.46
C PRO A 64 2.75 3.25 2.19
N PRO A 65 2.83 2.35 1.19
CA PRO A 65 1.79 1.34 0.93
C PRO A 65 1.49 0.44 2.15
N SER A 66 2.38 0.41 3.14
CA SER A 66 2.22 -0.31 4.40
C SER A 66 1.15 0.26 5.35
N LEU A 67 0.74 1.52 5.20
CA LEU A 67 -0.32 2.12 6.04
C LEU A 67 -1.74 1.98 5.45
N LEU A 68 -1.88 1.37 4.28
CA LEU A 68 -3.18 1.12 3.65
C LEU A 68 -3.67 -0.33 3.73
N LEU A 69 -2.89 -1.28 4.23
CA LEU A 69 -3.40 -2.65 4.40
C LEU A 69 -2.53 -3.54 5.30
N GLU A 70 -2.28 -3.12 6.54
CA GLU A 70 -1.92 -4.08 7.60
C GLU A 70 -2.91 -3.89 8.76
N HIS A 71 -3.97 -4.69 8.75
CA HIS A 71 -4.77 -4.95 9.95
C HIS A 71 -4.72 -6.44 10.25
N ASP A 72 -4.04 -6.73 11.35
CA ASP A 72 -4.30 -7.77 12.34
C ASP A 72 -4.67 -9.16 11.85
N GLN A 73 -3.66 -10.03 11.90
CA GLN A 73 -3.75 -11.49 11.86
C GLN A 73 -4.57 -12.12 13.00
N THR A 74 -5.32 -11.39 13.83
CA THR A 74 -5.99 -11.98 15.01
C THR A 74 -7.40 -11.46 15.32
N ARG A 75 -8.16 -10.96 14.34
CA ARG A 75 -9.60 -10.72 14.56
C ARG A 75 -10.50 -11.15 13.41
N SER A 76 -11.05 -12.35 13.60
CA SER A 76 -12.37 -12.84 13.19
C SER A 76 -12.95 -12.30 11.87
N ALA A 77 -13.11 -13.22 10.92
CA ALA A 77 -13.71 -13.08 9.60
C ALA A 77 -15.20 -12.62 9.56
N SER A 78 -15.63 -11.69 10.41
CA SER A 78 -17.03 -11.26 10.50
C SER A 78 -17.29 -9.76 10.65
N ALA A 79 -16.27 -8.89 10.64
CA ALA A 79 -16.50 -7.44 10.70
C ALA A 79 -16.75 -6.86 9.28
N PRO A 80 -17.95 -6.32 8.97
CA PRO A 80 -18.20 -5.68 7.69
C PRO A 80 -17.44 -4.35 7.64
N LEU A 81 -16.58 -4.18 6.63
CA LEU A 81 -15.97 -2.89 6.31
C LEU A 81 -17.04 -1.79 6.14
N PRO A 82 -16.71 -0.53 6.49
CA PRO A 82 -17.66 0.57 6.48
C PRO A 82 -18.31 0.78 5.10
N PRO A 83 -19.59 1.20 5.06
CA PRO A 83 -20.31 1.42 3.81
C PRO A 83 -19.64 2.54 2.99
N PRO A 84 -19.76 2.46 1.65
CA PRO A 84 -19.18 3.47 0.77
C PRO A 84 -19.80 4.84 1.08
N PRO A 85 -19.03 5.94 0.97
CA PRO A 85 -19.60 7.27 1.10
C PRO A 85 -20.68 7.46 0.02
N PRO A 86 -21.88 7.98 0.39
CA PRO A 86 -23.06 8.01 -0.48
C PRO A 86 -22.89 8.90 -1.73
N GLU A 87 -21.81 9.68 -1.79
CA GLU A 87 -21.49 10.59 -2.90
C GLU A 87 -20.73 9.90 -4.06
N LEU A 88 -20.28 8.65 -3.91
CA LEU A 88 -19.64 7.90 -5.00
C LEU A 88 -20.70 7.21 -5.86
N THR A 89 -21.08 7.85 -6.97
CA THR A 89 -22.03 7.31 -7.94
C THR A 89 -21.32 6.73 -9.18
N GLY A 90 -21.95 5.73 -9.81
CA GLY A 90 -21.51 5.16 -11.09
C GLY A 90 -20.21 4.35 -11.00
N LEU A 91 -19.32 4.55 -11.98
CA LEU A 91 -18.11 3.75 -12.19
C LEU A 91 -17.12 3.79 -11.02
N ARG A 92 -17.09 4.88 -10.24
CA ARG A 92 -16.25 4.97 -9.03
C ARG A 92 -16.71 4.04 -7.92
N LYS A 93 -18.02 3.80 -7.81
CA LYS A 93 -18.58 2.81 -6.89
C LYS A 93 -18.17 1.41 -7.32
N GLN A 94 -18.25 1.10 -8.62
CA GLN A 94 -17.80 -0.16 -9.17
C GLN A 94 -16.29 -0.38 -8.99
N TYR A 95 -15.48 0.67 -9.18
CA TYR A 95 -14.05 0.62 -8.90
C TYR A 95 -13.77 0.37 -7.42
N TRP A 96 -14.47 1.05 -6.51
CA TRP A 96 -14.33 0.83 -5.07
C TRP A 96 -14.75 -0.59 -4.65
N GLU A 97 -15.84 -1.11 -5.22
CA GLU A 97 -16.27 -2.50 -5.05
C GLU A 97 -15.25 -3.49 -5.60
N ALA A 98 -14.65 -3.20 -6.76
CA ALA A 98 -13.58 -4.02 -7.35
C ALA A 98 -12.31 -4.01 -6.51
N VAL A 99 -11.89 -2.85 -5.99
CA VAL A 99 -10.75 -2.72 -5.06
C VAL A 99 -11.01 -3.51 -3.78
N ARG A 100 -12.23 -3.46 -3.26
CA ARG A 100 -12.64 -4.25 -2.09
C ARG A 100 -12.62 -5.75 -2.38
N ALA A 101 -13.15 -6.17 -3.52
CA ALA A 101 -13.13 -7.56 -3.95
C ALA A 101 -11.69 -8.07 -4.13
N HIS A 102 -10.81 -7.24 -4.70
CA HIS A 102 -9.40 -7.55 -4.86
C HIS A 102 -8.68 -7.68 -3.51
N ALA A 103 -8.93 -6.77 -2.55
CA ALA A 103 -8.37 -6.89 -1.21
C ALA A 103 -8.83 -8.18 -0.51
N LEU A 104 -10.11 -8.55 -0.63
CA LEU A 104 -10.62 -9.83 -0.11
C LEU A 104 -9.98 -11.04 -0.80
N ALA A 105 -9.79 -10.98 -2.12
CA ALA A 105 -9.13 -12.04 -2.87
C ALA A 105 -7.66 -12.19 -2.45
N LYS A 106 -6.95 -11.07 -2.25
CA LYS A 106 -5.57 -11.05 -1.76
C LYS A 106 -5.46 -11.68 -0.37
N HIS A 107 -6.34 -11.32 0.56
CA HIS A 107 -6.39 -11.97 1.87
C HIS A 107 -6.62 -13.48 1.79
N ARG A 108 -7.50 -13.94 0.90
CA ARG A 108 -7.72 -15.39 0.68
C ARG A 108 -6.48 -16.06 0.13
N TRP A 109 -5.78 -15.41 -0.79
CA TRP A 109 -4.54 -15.93 -1.35
C TRP A 109 -3.43 -16.01 -0.30
N ASP A 110 -3.27 -14.97 0.52
CA ASP A 110 -2.30 -14.95 1.62
C ASP A 110 -2.61 -16.02 2.67
N ALA A 111 -3.90 -16.25 3.00
CA ALA A 111 -4.33 -17.32 3.89
C ALA A 111 -3.99 -18.71 3.32
N LEU A 112 -4.34 -18.98 2.06
CA LEU A 112 -4.01 -20.24 1.39
C LEU A 112 -2.49 -20.46 1.27
N ARG A 113 -1.74 -19.39 1.04
CA ARG A 113 -0.28 -19.43 1.01
C ARG A 113 0.28 -19.76 2.41
N GLY A 114 -0.30 -19.19 3.45
CA GLY A 114 0.00 -19.52 4.85
C GLY A 114 -0.23 -21.00 5.13
N GLU A 115 -1.40 -21.54 4.79
CA GLU A 115 -1.73 -22.97 4.93
C GLU A 115 -0.76 -23.86 4.15
N LEU A 116 -0.39 -23.48 2.93
CA LEU A 116 0.57 -24.25 2.12
C LEU A 116 1.95 -24.29 2.76
N THR A 117 2.43 -23.16 3.30
CA THR A 117 3.71 -23.14 4.03
C THR A 117 3.65 -23.95 5.32
N GLN A 118 2.51 -23.99 6.00
CA GLN A 118 2.31 -24.82 7.18
C GLN A 118 2.36 -26.30 6.81
N LEU A 119 1.64 -26.72 5.78
CA LEU A 119 1.66 -28.11 5.28
C LEU A 119 3.06 -28.55 4.84
N GLN A 120 3.82 -27.66 4.20
CA GLN A 120 5.21 -27.93 3.86
C GLN A 120 6.07 -28.13 5.11
N ARG A 121 5.92 -27.27 6.13
CA ARG A 121 6.64 -27.45 7.41
C ARG A 121 6.26 -28.75 8.10
N GLU A 122 4.98 -29.08 8.15
CA GLU A 122 4.47 -30.33 8.73
C GLU A 122 5.02 -31.56 8.00
N ALA A 123 5.07 -31.53 6.67
CA ALA A 123 5.67 -32.59 5.86
C ALA A 123 7.19 -32.73 6.09
N HIS A 124 7.92 -31.61 6.21
CA HIS A 124 9.34 -31.63 6.56
C HIS A 124 9.58 -32.17 7.98
N THR A 125 8.75 -31.80 8.96
CA THR A 125 8.86 -32.34 10.33
C THR A 125 8.50 -33.82 10.41
N ALA A 126 7.49 -34.28 9.65
CA ALA A 126 7.12 -35.68 9.59
C ALA A 126 8.21 -36.55 8.95
N ARG A 127 8.91 -36.02 7.93
CA ARG A 127 10.03 -36.70 7.29
C ARG A 127 11.27 -36.74 8.19
N ALA A 128 11.57 -35.65 8.89
CA ALA A 128 12.66 -35.61 9.86
C ALA A 128 12.42 -36.58 11.04
N ALA A 129 11.17 -36.68 11.53
CA ALA A 129 10.81 -37.62 12.60
C ALA A 129 10.91 -39.10 12.17
N ALA A 130 10.70 -39.41 10.88
CA ALA A 130 10.84 -40.76 10.34
C ALA A 130 12.32 -41.18 10.17
N GLU A 131 13.24 -40.22 10.00
CA GLU A 131 14.68 -40.48 9.84
C GLU A 131 15.41 -40.63 11.20
N THR A 132 14.79 -40.23 12.31
CA THR A 132 15.31 -40.44 13.68
C THR A 132 14.53 -41.55 14.43
N GLY A 133 14.79 -42.81 14.08
CA GLY A 133 14.47 -44.02 14.88
C GLY A 133 15.75 -44.74 15.33
N PRO A 134 15.75 -45.47 16.47
CA PRO A 134 16.85 -45.43 17.45
C PRO A 134 18.06 -46.28 17.07
N ALA A 135 19.24 -45.67 17.17
CA ALA A 135 20.55 -46.33 17.15
C ALA A 135 21.23 -46.17 18.52
N ALA A 136 21.13 -47.23 19.34
CA ALA A 136 21.99 -47.63 20.48
C ALA A 136 21.26 -48.86 21.10
N ASP A 137 21.85 -49.99 21.46
CA ASP A 137 23.21 -50.24 21.94
C ASP A 137 23.50 -51.76 21.83
N VAL A 138 24.78 -52.10 21.71
CA VAL A 138 25.32 -53.45 21.61
C VAL A 138 25.66 -53.98 23.01
N GLY A 139 25.20 -55.17 23.39
CA GLY A 139 25.64 -55.83 24.62
C GLY A 139 25.09 -57.27 24.78
N PRO A 140 25.94 -58.32 24.86
CA PRO A 140 25.49 -59.71 24.88
C PRO A 140 25.80 -60.43 26.22
N TYR A 141 24.80 -60.71 27.08
CA TYR A 141 24.91 -61.80 28.07
C TYR A 141 23.56 -62.20 28.71
N SER A 142 23.35 -63.52 28.68
CA SER A 142 22.73 -64.40 29.68
C SER A 142 21.52 -63.97 30.55
N SER A 143 20.48 -64.78 30.35
CA SER A 143 19.82 -65.61 31.38
C SER A 143 19.00 -64.97 32.51
N SER A 144 17.75 -65.46 32.54
CA SER A 144 16.98 -65.89 33.71
C SER A 144 15.96 -64.93 34.33
N SER A 145 14.78 -65.53 34.48
CA SER A 145 13.87 -65.42 35.62
C SER A 145 12.94 -64.20 35.73
N SER A 146 11.65 -64.54 35.58
CA SER A 146 10.59 -64.22 36.55
C SER A 146 10.21 -62.74 36.75
N ALA A 147 9.11 -62.33 36.13
CA ALA A 147 7.85 -62.05 36.83
C ALA A 147 6.84 -61.40 35.86
N ALA A 148 5.69 -62.05 35.68
CA ALA A 148 4.47 -61.39 35.20
C ALA A 148 3.87 -60.54 36.35
N PRO A 149 2.71 -59.86 36.19
CA PRO A 149 2.08 -59.19 35.04
C PRO A 149 1.60 -57.75 35.39
N VAL A 150 1.42 -56.84 34.44
CA VAL A 150 0.32 -55.84 34.53
C VAL A 150 -0.19 -55.52 33.12
N VAL A 151 -1.45 -55.89 32.89
CA VAL A 151 -2.26 -55.46 31.75
C VAL A 151 -2.52 -53.96 31.86
N GLY A 152 -2.02 -53.20 30.89
CA GLY A 152 -2.28 -51.76 30.75
C GLY A 152 -2.62 -51.43 29.30
N HIS A 153 -3.92 -51.39 29.03
CA HIS A 153 -4.60 -50.98 27.81
C HIS A 153 -3.91 -49.83 27.03
N SER A 154 -3.22 -50.16 25.93
CA SER A 154 -2.73 -49.18 24.95
C SER A 154 -2.95 -49.65 23.50
N GLY A 155 -4.15 -50.15 23.20
CA GLY A 155 -4.57 -50.54 21.84
C GLY A 155 -5.39 -49.49 21.07
N GLY A 156 -5.85 -48.41 21.74
CA GLY A 156 -6.79 -47.46 21.14
C GLY A 156 -6.18 -46.37 20.25
N HIS A 157 -4.91 -46.00 20.47
CA HIS A 157 -4.29 -44.87 19.77
C HIS A 157 -3.63 -45.27 18.44
N GLN A 158 -3.20 -46.53 18.28
CA GLN A 158 -2.67 -47.03 17.00
C GLN A 158 -3.79 -47.21 15.97
N ALA A 159 -4.93 -47.79 16.36
CA ALA A 159 -6.07 -47.95 15.45
C ALA A 159 -6.62 -46.61 14.94
N GLY A 160 -6.66 -45.56 15.79
CA GLY A 160 -7.08 -44.22 15.37
C GLY A 160 -6.11 -43.58 14.38
N HIS A 161 -4.81 -43.77 14.58
CA HIS A 161 -3.77 -43.28 13.67
C HIS A 161 -3.78 -44.03 12.34
N ASP A 162 -4.01 -45.34 12.34
CA ASP A 162 -4.10 -46.15 11.11
C ASP A 162 -5.32 -45.79 10.27
N VAL A 163 -6.47 -45.51 10.91
CA VAL A 163 -7.67 -45.02 10.23
C VAL A 163 -7.44 -43.61 9.65
N GLN A 164 -6.78 -42.72 10.40
CA GLN A 164 -6.44 -41.38 9.90
C GLN A 164 -5.48 -41.43 8.72
N ASN A 165 -4.47 -42.31 8.76
CA ASN A 165 -3.55 -42.54 7.66
C ASN A 165 -4.24 -43.14 6.44
N TYR A 166 -5.15 -44.09 6.63
CA TYR A 166 -5.95 -44.66 5.55
C TYR A 166 -6.87 -43.62 4.91
N VAL A 167 -7.50 -42.76 5.72
CA VAL A 167 -8.31 -41.64 5.23
C VAL A 167 -7.46 -40.64 4.46
N ALA A 168 -6.27 -40.27 4.95
CA ALA A 168 -5.35 -39.40 4.24
C ALA A 168 -4.93 -39.99 2.88
N LEU A 169 -4.65 -41.29 2.84
CA LEU A 169 -4.30 -42.02 1.62
C LEU A 169 -5.48 -42.10 0.63
N LEU A 170 -6.72 -42.25 1.11
CA LEU A 170 -7.92 -42.15 0.27
C LEU A 170 -8.08 -40.75 -0.32
N HIS A 171 -7.81 -39.69 0.46
CA HIS A 171 -7.85 -38.32 -0.05
C HIS A 171 -6.76 -38.08 -1.10
N GLN A 172 -5.54 -38.59 -0.88
CA GLN A 172 -4.46 -38.52 -1.86
C GLN A 172 -4.80 -39.26 -3.14
N ARG A 173 -5.36 -40.48 -3.06
CA ARG A 173 -5.81 -41.25 -4.25
C ARG A 173 -6.91 -40.54 -5.01
N ARG A 174 -7.87 -39.91 -4.32
CA ARG A 174 -8.93 -39.09 -4.95
C ARG A 174 -8.35 -37.85 -5.62
N ARG A 175 -7.37 -37.19 -5.00
CA ARG A 175 -6.66 -36.04 -5.60
C ARG A 175 -5.88 -36.47 -6.83
N HIS A 176 -5.19 -37.60 -6.77
CA HIS A 176 -4.47 -38.16 -7.91
C HIS A 176 -5.41 -38.52 -9.06
N ALA A 177 -6.54 -39.17 -8.80
CA ALA A 177 -7.55 -39.47 -9.81
C ALA A 177 -8.12 -38.20 -10.46
N ARG A 178 -8.34 -37.13 -9.67
CA ARG A 178 -8.76 -35.82 -10.21
C ARG A 178 -7.68 -35.19 -11.09
N LEU A 179 -6.42 -35.27 -10.67
CA LEU A 179 -5.29 -34.76 -11.44
C LEU A 179 -5.11 -35.55 -12.74
N GLN A 180 -5.32 -36.87 -12.73
CA GLN A 180 -5.31 -37.69 -13.94
C GLN A 180 -6.43 -37.28 -14.90
N VAL A 181 -7.66 -37.05 -14.43
CA VAL A 181 -8.75 -36.55 -15.27
C VAL A 181 -8.41 -35.16 -15.87
N LEU A 182 -7.76 -34.29 -15.10
CA LEU A 182 -7.30 -32.99 -15.60
C LEU A 182 -6.15 -33.13 -16.60
N LEU A 183 -5.22 -34.06 -16.38
CA LEU A 183 -4.13 -34.37 -17.31
C LEU A 183 -4.72 -34.90 -18.62
N ASP A 184 -5.60 -35.89 -18.56
CA ASP A 184 -6.28 -36.45 -19.74
C ASP A 184 -7.12 -35.40 -20.49
N ALA A 185 -7.66 -34.40 -19.78
CA ALA A 185 -8.40 -33.28 -20.36
C ALA A 185 -7.47 -32.25 -21.02
N LEU A 186 -6.30 -31.99 -20.44
CA LEU A 186 -5.28 -31.11 -20.99
C LEU A 186 -4.57 -31.75 -22.18
N ASP A 187 -4.27 -33.05 -22.13
CA ASP A 187 -3.70 -33.81 -23.25
C ASP A 187 -4.69 -33.80 -24.43
N ARG A 188 -5.99 -34.01 -24.17
CA ARG A 188 -7.05 -33.84 -25.19
C ARG A 188 -7.18 -32.43 -25.76
N ALA A 189 -6.84 -31.40 -24.98
CA ALA A 189 -6.82 -30.02 -25.44
C ALA A 189 -5.51 -29.66 -26.17
N ALA A 190 -4.40 -30.33 -25.84
CA ALA A 190 -3.09 -30.15 -26.46
C ALA A 190 -2.98 -30.90 -27.80
N ASP A 191 -3.64 -32.06 -27.93
CA ASP A 191 -3.78 -32.79 -29.20
C ASP A 191 -4.70 -32.07 -30.20
N ALA A 192 -5.41 -31.01 -29.77
CA ALA A 192 -6.20 -30.17 -30.65
C ALA A 192 -5.32 -29.06 -31.25
N GLU A 193 -4.78 -29.30 -32.44
CA GLU A 193 -4.07 -28.28 -33.22
C GLU A 193 -4.98 -27.09 -33.62
N PRO A 194 -4.41 -25.87 -33.78
CA PRO A 194 -5.16 -24.63 -33.93
C PRO A 194 -5.50 -24.33 -35.39
N ASP A 195 -6.41 -25.10 -35.99
CA ASP A 195 -6.80 -24.89 -37.40
C ASP A 195 -8.01 -23.95 -37.62
N ASP A 196 -8.45 -23.18 -36.62
CA ASP A 196 -9.44 -22.12 -36.83
C ASP A 196 -9.19 -20.89 -35.93
N ASP A 197 -8.99 -19.73 -36.56
CA ASP A 197 -8.75 -18.41 -35.97
C ASP A 197 -9.58 -18.10 -34.69
N PRO A 198 -8.95 -17.68 -33.58
CA PRO A 198 -9.61 -17.43 -32.29
C PRO A 198 -10.45 -16.14 -32.24
N LEU A 199 -10.49 -15.35 -33.32
CA LEU A 199 -11.18 -14.06 -33.37
C LEU A 199 -12.63 -14.13 -33.87
N ARG A 200 -13.17 -15.33 -34.12
CA ARG A 200 -14.48 -15.50 -34.74
C ARG A 200 -15.53 -16.27 -33.93
N ARG A 201 -15.24 -16.65 -32.68
CA ARG A 201 -16.19 -17.44 -31.87
C ARG A 201 -16.47 -16.77 -30.52
N ASP A 202 -17.67 -16.22 -30.40
CA ASP A 202 -18.17 -15.60 -29.17
C ASP A 202 -18.43 -16.60 -28.02
N ASP A 203 -18.32 -17.92 -28.25
CA ASP A 203 -18.54 -18.93 -27.21
C ASP A 203 -17.39 -19.94 -27.10
N LEU A 204 -16.25 -19.47 -26.58
CA LEU A 204 -15.15 -20.32 -26.10
C LEU A 204 -15.66 -21.42 -25.14
N ARG A 205 -16.73 -21.10 -24.40
CA ARG A 205 -17.41 -22.05 -23.49
C ARG A 205 -18.13 -23.17 -24.23
N GLN A 206 -18.76 -22.91 -25.38
CA GLN A 206 -19.36 -23.96 -26.21
C GLN A 206 -18.29 -24.79 -26.91
N TRP A 207 -17.21 -24.16 -27.39
CA TRP A 207 -16.09 -24.91 -27.97
C TRP A 207 -15.46 -25.88 -26.96
N VAL A 208 -15.21 -25.42 -25.72
CA VAL A 208 -14.72 -26.27 -24.64
C VAL A 208 -15.74 -27.36 -24.28
N LYS A 209 -17.04 -27.05 -24.29
CA LYS A 209 -18.10 -28.04 -24.00
C LYS A 209 -18.24 -29.12 -25.09
N ASP A 210 -18.15 -28.72 -26.36
CA ASP A 210 -18.27 -29.62 -27.52
C ASP A 210 -17.05 -30.54 -27.66
N ARG A 211 -15.87 -30.11 -27.17
CA ARG A 211 -14.61 -30.87 -27.28
C ARG A 211 -14.22 -31.64 -26.03
N LEU A 212 -14.47 -31.09 -24.84
CA LEU A 212 -14.12 -31.74 -23.57
C LEU A 212 -15.22 -32.69 -23.07
N GLY A 213 -16.42 -32.60 -23.65
CA GLY A 213 -17.62 -33.32 -23.22
C GLY A 213 -18.27 -32.71 -21.98
N ASP A 214 -19.49 -33.13 -21.67
CA ASP A 214 -20.17 -32.73 -20.44
C ASP A 214 -19.39 -33.23 -19.20
N ALA A 215 -19.39 -32.41 -18.15
CA ALA A 215 -18.71 -32.73 -16.90
C ALA A 215 -19.12 -34.13 -16.40
N PRO A 216 -18.17 -34.96 -15.93
CA PRO A 216 -18.48 -36.31 -15.48
C PRO A 216 -19.53 -36.25 -14.37
N VAL A 217 -20.68 -36.86 -14.63
CA VAL A 217 -21.80 -36.95 -13.70
C VAL A 217 -21.26 -37.55 -12.40
N PRO A 218 -21.45 -36.89 -11.24
CA PRO A 218 -20.96 -37.41 -9.97
C PRO A 218 -21.56 -38.81 -9.73
N PRO A 219 -20.78 -39.74 -9.16
CA PRO A 219 -21.25 -41.10 -8.90
C PRO A 219 -22.56 -41.06 -8.08
N PRO A 220 -23.57 -41.84 -8.46
CA PRO A 220 -24.94 -41.72 -7.95
C PRO A 220 -25.11 -42.06 -6.45
N GLU A 221 -24.06 -42.48 -5.75
CA GLU A 221 -24.15 -42.92 -4.36
C GLU A 221 -24.26 -41.77 -3.33
N ILE A 222 -24.10 -40.51 -3.74
CA ILE A 222 -24.25 -39.33 -2.84
C ILE A 222 -25.59 -38.60 -3.07
N ALA A 223 -26.40 -39.07 -4.03
CA ALA A 223 -27.77 -38.62 -4.24
C ALA A 223 -28.73 -39.82 -4.25
N GLY A 224 -29.00 -40.38 -3.06
CA GLY A 224 -30.02 -41.41 -2.87
C GLY A 224 -29.54 -42.82 -3.24
N GLY A 225 -29.17 -43.60 -2.23
CA GLY A 225 -28.77 -44.99 -2.42
C GLY A 225 -29.90 -45.88 -2.95
N GLY A 226 -29.58 -46.62 -4.02
CA GLY A 226 -29.87 -48.04 -4.23
C GLY A 226 -31.33 -48.51 -4.25
N HIS A 227 -31.87 -48.74 -5.45
CA HIS A 227 -31.90 -50.08 -6.06
C HIS A 227 -32.65 -50.07 -7.40
N SER A 228 -31.94 -50.38 -8.47
CA SER A 228 -32.52 -50.86 -9.71
C SER A 228 -33.05 -52.28 -9.49
N ALA A 229 -34.36 -52.40 -9.27
CA ALA A 229 -35.10 -53.63 -9.54
C ALA A 229 -36.53 -53.25 -9.95
N VAL A 230 -36.78 -53.30 -11.27
CA VAL A 230 -37.99 -53.80 -11.93
C VAL A 230 -39.35 -53.37 -11.33
N GLY A 231 -40.09 -52.57 -12.12
CA GLY A 231 -41.54 -52.76 -12.29
C GLY A 231 -42.48 -51.80 -11.54
N ASP A 232 -43.14 -50.92 -12.30
CA ASP A 232 -44.51 -50.40 -12.11
C ASP A 232 -45.10 -50.34 -10.68
N ALA A 233 -44.84 -49.25 -9.95
CA ALA A 233 -45.66 -48.81 -8.81
C ALA A 233 -45.47 -47.30 -8.50
N SER A 234 -45.46 -46.45 -9.52
CA SER A 234 -44.87 -45.09 -9.47
C SER A 234 -45.69 -44.00 -8.74
N ALA A 235 -46.94 -44.22 -8.33
CA ALA A 235 -47.74 -43.14 -7.72
C ALA A 235 -47.79 -43.18 -6.17
N SER A 236 -47.82 -44.36 -5.54
CA SER A 236 -47.98 -44.49 -4.09
C SER A 236 -46.64 -44.52 -3.33
N ALA A 237 -45.58 -45.07 -3.94
CA ALA A 237 -44.25 -45.10 -3.34
C ALA A 237 -43.58 -43.71 -3.30
N ALA A 238 -43.88 -42.84 -4.27
CA ALA A 238 -43.40 -41.46 -4.29
C ALA A 238 -43.99 -40.62 -3.14
N ALA A 239 -45.26 -40.85 -2.76
CA ALA A 239 -45.89 -40.18 -1.63
C ALA A 239 -45.30 -40.63 -0.29
N VAL A 240 -45.01 -41.94 -0.14
CA VAL A 240 -44.37 -42.49 1.07
C VAL A 240 -42.91 -42.04 1.18
N ALA A 241 -42.16 -41.98 0.08
CA ALA A 241 -40.81 -41.41 0.07
C ALA A 241 -40.80 -39.90 0.36
N ALA A 242 -41.83 -39.16 -0.09
CA ALA A 242 -42.00 -37.75 0.25
C ALA A 242 -42.31 -37.53 1.74
N ASP A 243 -43.05 -38.42 2.39
CA ASP A 243 -43.28 -38.32 3.84
C ASP A 243 -42.04 -38.75 4.65
N GLN A 244 -41.30 -39.78 4.22
CA GLN A 244 -40.03 -40.15 4.85
C GLN A 244 -38.98 -39.04 4.75
N THR A 245 -38.90 -38.35 3.61
CA THR A 245 -37.98 -37.19 3.47
C THR A 245 -38.42 -36.02 4.36
N LYS A 246 -39.72 -35.76 4.53
CA LYS A 246 -40.21 -34.78 5.51
C LYS A 246 -39.82 -35.17 6.93
N ASP A 247 -39.95 -36.44 7.31
CA ASP A 247 -39.55 -36.93 8.63
C ASP A 247 -38.04 -36.79 8.88
N HIS A 248 -37.21 -37.06 7.86
CA HIS A 248 -35.77 -36.85 7.95
C HIS A 248 -35.41 -35.36 8.04
N VAL A 249 -36.11 -34.49 7.32
CA VAL A 249 -35.95 -33.03 7.43
C VAL A 249 -36.39 -32.53 8.80
N LEU A 250 -37.47 -33.07 9.37
CA LEU A 250 -37.91 -32.72 10.72
C LEU A 250 -36.93 -33.20 11.79
N ARG A 251 -36.37 -34.40 11.65
CA ARG A 251 -35.27 -34.87 12.51
C ARG A 251 -34.06 -33.96 12.39
N LEU A 252 -33.65 -33.62 11.17
CA LEU A 252 -32.49 -32.74 10.97
C LEU A 252 -32.73 -31.34 11.53
N LYS A 253 -33.94 -30.78 11.37
CA LYS A 253 -34.32 -29.51 11.99
C LYS A 253 -34.31 -29.59 13.51
N LYS A 254 -34.77 -30.70 14.09
CA LYS A 254 -34.73 -30.95 15.53
C LYS A 254 -33.29 -31.04 16.03
N GLU A 255 -32.45 -31.83 15.38
CA GLU A 255 -31.03 -31.98 15.74
C GLU A 255 -30.28 -30.65 15.57
N LEU A 256 -30.59 -29.87 14.54
CA LEU A 256 -30.00 -28.54 14.34
C LEU A 256 -30.43 -27.56 15.44
N LEU A 257 -31.70 -27.61 15.88
CA LEU A 257 -32.16 -26.80 17.01
C LEU A 257 -31.49 -27.21 18.32
N LEU A 258 -31.30 -28.51 18.57
CA LEU A 258 -30.58 -29.01 19.75
C LEU A 258 -29.10 -28.59 19.70
N ALA A 259 -28.43 -28.77 18.57
CA ALA A 259 -27.04 -28.32 18.39
C ALA A 259 -26.90 -26.80 18.54
N LYS A 260 -27.87 -26.03 18.04
CA LYS A 260 -27.89 -24.58 18.23
C LYS A 260 -28.08 -24.21 19.70
N GLN A 261 -28.98 -24.88 20.41
CA GLN A 261 -29.18 -24.68 21.84
C GLN A 261 -27.92 -25.01 22.64
N ASP A 262 -27.20 -26.09 22.30
CA ASP A 262 -25.95 -26.47 22.95
C ASP A 262 -24.84 -25.44 22.70
N VAL A 263 -24.73 -24.92 21.47
CA VAL A 263 -23.80 -23.84 21.12
C VAL A 263 -24.17 -22.54 21.84
N ASP A 264 -25.46 -22.20 21.92
CA ASP A 264 -25.92 -21.03 22.64
C ASP A 264 -25.66 -21.16 24.15
N ALA A 265 -25.84 -22.35 24.74
CA ALA A 265 -25.50 -22.63 26.14
C ALA A 265 -23.99 -22.54 26.39
N GLU A 266 -23.16 -23.06 25.48
CA GLU A 266 -21.71 -22.98 25.60
C GLU A 266 -21.19 -21.56 25.40
N THR A 267 -21.76 -20.79 24.46
CA THR A 267 -21.42 -19.36 24.31
C THR A 267 -21.85 -18.54 25.53
N GLN A 268 -22.98 -18.88 26.17
CA GLN A 268 -23.38 -18.28 27.44
C GLN A 268 -22.45 -18.66 28.59
N ARG A 269 -22.02 -19.92 28.69
CA ARG A 269 -21.00 -20.35 29.66
C ARG A 269 -19.68 -19.62 29.45
N ARG A 270 -19.23 -19.47 28.20
CA ARG A 270 -18.02 -18.69 27.87
C ARG A 270 -18.16 -17.21 28.22
N LYS A 271 -19.34 -16.61 28.03
CA LYS A 271 -19.61 -15.23 28.45
C LYS A 271 -19.62 -15.10 29.98
N ALA A 272 -20.20 -16.06 30.69
CA ALA A 272 -20.18 -16.09 32.16
C ALA A 272 -18.76 -16.25 32.71
N VAL A 273 -17.97 -17.17 32.15
CA VAL A 273 -16.56 -17.39 32.51
C VAL A 273 -15.69 -16.18 32.13
N ALA A 274 -15.97 -15.48 31.02
CA ALA A 274 -15.31 -14.21 30.69
C ALA A 274 -15.65 -13.10 31.71
N HIS A 275 -16.86 -13.10 32.26
CA HIS A 275 -17.29 -12.15 33.27
C HIS A 275 -16.70 -12.44 34.67
N GLU A 276 -16.50 -13.72 35.01
CA GLU A 276 -15.85 -14.16 36.26
C GLU A 276 -14.31 -14.06 36.19
N SER A 277 -13.69 -14.33 35.04
CA SER A 277 -12.23 -14.20 34.83
C SER A 277 -11.74 -12.75 34.71
N THR A 278 -12.64 -11.76 34.59
CA THR A 278 -12.33 -10.33 34.70
C THR A 278 -12.12 -9.89 36.18
N GLY A 279 -12.31 -10.79 37.15
CA GLY A 279 -12.00 -10.56 38.57
C GLY A 279 -10.52 -10.65 38.96
N GLY A 280 -9.62 -10.95 38.01
CA GLY A 280 -8.22 -11.27 38.26
C GLY A 280 -7.19 -10.24 37.80
N SER A 281 -7.36 -8.95 38.07
CA SER A 281 -6.23 -8.00 38.06
C SER A 281 -6.60 -6.68 38.75
N THR A 282 -6.25 -6.56 40.03
CA THR A 282 -6.43 -5.34 40.83
C THR A 282 -5.71 -4.12 40.23
N LEU A 283 -4.69 -4.36 39.39
CA LEU A 283 -3.93 -3.33 38.68
C LEU A 283 -4.69 -2.77 37.47
N SER A 284 -5.37 -3.63 36.69
CA SER A 284 -6.20 -3.17 35.54
C SER A 284 -7.38 -2.33 35.99
N ARG A 285 -8.02 -2.72 37.11
CA ARG A 285 -9.12 -1.95 37.72
C ARG A 285 -8.64 -0.58 38.23
N GLY A 286 -7.39 -0.48 38.70
CA GLY A 286 -6.77 0.78 39.09
C GLY A 286 -6.53 1.71 37.90
N ILE A 287 -6.00 1.18 36.80
CA ILE A 287 -5.75 1.93 35.56
C ILE A 287 -7.07 2.37 34.93
N GLU A 288 -8.08 1.50 34.85
CA GLU A 288 -9.39 1.85 34.32
C GLU A 288 -10.12 2.88 35.21
N ALA A 289 -9.98 2.78 36.54
CA ALA A 289 -10.49 3.79 37.46
C ALA A 289 -9.76 5.13 37.30
N GLN A 290 -8.44 5.11 37.10
CA GLN A 290 -7.62 6.29 36.84
C GLN A 290 -7.98 6.93 35.50
N VAL A 291 -8.17 6.14 34.43
CA VAL A 291 -8.62 6.63 33.13
C VAL A 291 -10.03 7.22 33.22
N ARG A 292 -10.92 6.62 34.01
CA ARG A 292 -12.26 7.16 34.25
C ARG A 292 -12.21 8.47 35.05
N ALA A 293 -11.35 8.55 36.06
CA ALA A 293 -11.12 9.77 36.83
C ALA A 293 -10.51 10.89 35.98
N LEU A 294 -9.56 10.58 35.09
CA LEU A 294 -8.97 11.53 34.16
C LEU A 294 -9.97 12.01 33.10
N ARG A 295 -10.84 11.13 32.61
CA ARG A 295 -11.94 11.52 31.71
C ARG A 295 -12.94 12.43 32.42
N ALA A 296 -13.31 12.10 33.65
CA ALA A 296 -14.18 12.94 34.47
C ALA A 296 -13.56 14.31 34.74
N ALA A 297 -12.26 14.36 35.11
CA ALA A 297 -11.54 15.62 35.31
C ALA A 297 -11.44 16.44 34.01
N ARG A 298 -11.24 15.79 32.86
CA ARG A 298 -11.25 16.47 31.55
C ARG A 298 -12.63 17.06 31.27
N ASP A 299 -13.69 16.28 31.46
CA ASP A 299 -15.04 16.71 31.16
C ASP A 299 -15.51 17.82 32.13
N GLU A 300 -15.05 17.79 33.38
CA GLU A 300 -15.22 18.89 34.35
C GLU A 300 -14.46 20.16 33.93
N LEU A 301 -13.24 20.01 33.41
CA LEU A 301 -12.44 21.15 32.91
C LEU A 301 -13.04 21.72 31.62
N ILE A 302 -13.60 20.88 30.75
CA ILE A 302 -14.37 21.32 29.58
C ILE A 302 -15.62 22.06 30.03
N ALA A 303 -16.41 21.52 30.97
CA ALA A 303 -17.58 22.19 31.50
C ALA A 303 -17.24 23.50 32.22
N TRP A 304 -16.08 23.57 32.89
CA TRP A 304 -15.57 24.79 33.49
C TRP A 304 -15.16 25.80 32.42
N ILE A 305 -14.40 25.40 31.39
CA ILE A 305 -14.03 26.27 30.25
C ILE A 305 -15.28 26.75 29.53
N GLU A 306 -16.23 25.88 29.24
CA GLU A 306 -17.50 26.24 28.60
C GLU A 306 -18.32 27.17 29.50
N GLY A 307 -18.30 26.95 30.83
CA GLY A 307 -18.90 27.84 31.81
C GLY A 307 -18.22 29.19 31.90
N GLU A 308 -16.89 29.25 31.81
CA GLU A 308 -16.13 30.51 31.77
C GLU A 308 -16.30 31.22 30.42
N LEU A 309 -16.32 30.49 29.30
CA LEU A 309 -16.63 31.02 27.97
C LEU A 309 -18.08 31.52 27.87
N ALA A 310 -19.02 30.90 28.58
CA ALA A 310 -20.39 31.38 28.67
C ALA A 310 -20.54 32.58 29.62
N LYS A 311 -19.64 32.74 30.60
CA LYS A 311 -19.57 33.93 31.47
C LYS A 311 -18.82 35.08 30.82
N MET A 312 -17.97 34.81 29.83
CA MET A 312 -17.45 35.84 28.95
C MET A 312 -18.65 36.40 28.17
N PRO A 313 -19.08 37.65 28.41
CA PRO A 313 -20.15 38.24 27.62
C PRO A 313 -19.74 38.23 26.15
N GLU A 314 -20.67 37.90 25.24
CA GLU A 314 -20.55 37.91 23.77
C GLU A 314 -20.29 39.33 23.20
N GLY A 315 -19.42 40.10 23.84
CA GLY A 315 -19.11 41.51 23.56
C GLY A 315 -17.68 41.75 23.10
N ASP A 316 -16.91 40.70 22.79
CA ASP A 316 -15.52 40.87 22.30
C ASP A 316 -15.16 39.98 21.10
N GLU A 317 -16.14 39.73 20.23
CA GLU A 317 -15.91 39.31 18.84
C GLU A 317 -15.34 40.47 17.97
N SER A 318 -14.70 41.47 18.59
CA SER A 318 -14.15 42.66 17.91
C SER A 318 -12.62 42.65 17.75
N ILE A 319 -11.89 41.63 18.24
CA ILE A 319 -10.41 41.69 18.22
C ILE A 319 -9.75 40.69 17.24
N LEU A 320 -10.45 39.67 16.72
CA LEU A 320 -9.81 38.64 15.88
C LEU A 320 -10.42 38.36 14.50
N SER A 321 -11.43 39.13 14.06
CA SER A 321 -11.86 39.15 12.65
C SER A 321 -11.66 40.52 12.02
N ASN A 322 -10.42 40.78 11.65
CA ASN A 322 -10.01 41.55 10.48
C ASN A 322 -10.76 42.88 10.20
N GLY A 323 -10.11 44.00 10.55
CA GLY A 323 -9.81 45.04 9.57
C GLY A 323 -10.94 45.47 8.64
N GLY A 324 -12.05 45.95 9.21
CA GLY A 324 -13.04 46.72 8.49
C GLY A 324 -12.71 48.22 8.59
N THR A 325 -12.08 48.75 7.55
CA THR A 325 -12.28 50.11 6.99
C THR A 325 -12.51 51.30 7.96
N PRO A 326 -11.67 52.35 7.92
CA PRO A 326 -12.05 53.63 8.51
C PRO A 326 -13.23 54.22 7.74
N GLN A 327 -14.32 54.46 8.46
CA GLN A 327 -15.42 55.31 8.07
C GLN A 327 -14.88 56.69 7.67
N ARG A 328 -14.92 57.01 6.36
CA ARG A 328 -14.87 58.40 5.88
C ARG A 328 -16.30 58.89 5.67
N PRO A 329 -16.64 60.11 6.14
CA PRO A 329 -17.99 60.62 6.03
C PRO A 329 -18.32 60.98 4.57
N ASP A 330 -19.59 60.77 4.27
CA ASP A 330 -20.37 61.26 3.15
C ASP A 330 -19.84 62.54 2.47
N ARG A 331 -19.51 62.47 1.16
CA ARG A 331 -19.66 63.56 0.18
C ARG A 331 -19.43 63.07 -1.27
N ARG A 332 -20.56 63.04 -1.99
CA ARG A 332 -20.86 63.21 -3.43
C ARG A 332 -19.72 63.45 -4.44
N ASP A 333 -19.94 62.86 -5.62
CA ASP A 333 -19.52 63.23 -6.98
C ASP A 333 -18.01 63.32 -7.27
N ASP A 334 -17.45 62.34 -7.98
CA ASP A 334 -17.12 62.52 -9.40
C ASP A 334 -16.42 61.27 -9.99
N LYS A 335 -16.87 60.94 -11.19
CA LYS A 335 -16.33 59.96 -12.13
C LYS A 335 -15.04 60.57 -12.70
N ASP A 336 -13.98 59.77 -12.86
CA ASP A 336 -12.70 60.07 -13.55
C ASP A 336 -11.44 60.18 -12.64
N ALA A 337 -11.00 59.06 -12.02
CA ALA A 337 -9.65 58.97 -11.40
C ALA A 337 -9.06 57.54 -11.32
N ALA A 338 -9.51 56.58 -12.14
CA ALA A 338 -9.18 55.16 -11.98
C ALA A 338 -7.95 54.66 -12.78
N ALA A 339 -6.95 55.50 -13.05
CA ALA A 339 -5.80 55.11 -13.89
C ALA A 339 -4.40 55.41 -13.30
N SER A 340 -4.28 55.91 -12.07
CA SER A 340 -2.96 56.28 -11.50
C SER A 340 -2.60 55.66 -10.14
N GLY A 341 -3.47 54.81 -9.56
CA GLY A 341 -3.26 54.24 -8.22
C GLY A 341 -2.95 52.74 -8.18
N LEU A 342 -2.82 52.06 -9.33
CA LEU A 342 -2.54 50.62 -9.39
C LEU A 342 -1.03 50.30 -9.46
N ASP A 343 -0.21 51.26 -9.89
CA ASP A 343 1.24 51.07 -10.00
C ASP A 343 1.94 51.25 -8.63
N ASP A 344 1.50 52.20 -7.80
CA ASP A 344 2.04 52.42 -6.45
C ASP A 344 1.83 51.19 -5.52
N ASP A 345 0.70 50.50 -5.64
CA ASP A 345 0.42 49.27 -4.89
C ASP A 345 1.27 48.09 -5.38
N ALA A 346 1.58 48.04 -6.69
CA ALA A 346 2.42 47.00 -7.26
C ALA A 346 3.89 47.15 -6.85
N GLU A 347 4.41 48.38 -6.82
CA GLU A 347 5.76 48.69 -6.34
C GLU A 347 5.89 48.41 -4.84
N SER A 348 4.89 48.78 -4.03
CA SER A 348 4.89 48.48 -2.59
C SER A 348 4.86 46.97 -2.29
N ILE A 349 4.11 46.18 -3.08
CA ILE A 349 4.10 44.72 -2.94
C ILE A 349 5.45 44.12 -3.34
N GLN A 350 6.11 44.65 -4.37
CA GLN A 350 7.45 44.20 -4.78
C GLN A 350 8.50 44.48 -3.71
N GLU A 351 8.51 45.68 -3.13
CA GLU A 351 9.40 46.02 -2.01
C GLU A 351 9.17 45.11 -0.80
N GLN A 352 7.91 44.76 -0.52
CA GLN A 352 7.58 43.84 0.57
C GLN A 352 8.06 42.41 0.29
N VAL A 353 7.96 41.94 -0.95
CA VAL A 353 8.47 40.63 -1.37
C VAL A 353 9.99 40.58 -1.30
N ASP A 354 10.67 41.64 -1.73
CA ASP A 354 12.13 41.74 -1.69
C ASP A 354 12.63 41.74 -0.24
N ALA A 355 12.00 42.51 0.66
CA ALA A 355 12.33 42.51 2.08
C ALA A 355 12.12 41.12 2.75
N LEU A 356 11.08 40.39 2.35
CA LEU A 356 10.84 39.03 2.83
C LEU A 356 11.89 38.05 2.30
N TYR A 357 12.31 38.22 1.05
CA TYR A 357 13.34 37.39 0.43
C TYR A 357 14.71 37.64 1.06
N GLU A 358 15.08 38.89 1.33
CA GLU A 358 16.30 39.24 2.05
C GLU A 358 16.32 38.62 3.46
N ARG A 359 15.20 38.71 4.19
CA ARG A 359 15.07 38.08 5.50
C ARG A 359 15.22 36.56 5.43
N TYR A 360 14.65 35.94 4.41
CA TYR A 360 14.79 34.50 4.17
C TYR A 360 16.24 34.11 3.87
N VAL A 361 16.94 34.86 3.02
CA VAL A 361 18.34 34.63 2.68
C VAL A 361 19.25 34.84 3.90
N ALA A 362 19.01 35.88 4.70
CA ALA A 362 19.74 36.12 5.94
C ALA A 362 19.54 34.98 6.96
N ALA A 363 18.31 34.49 7.11
CA ALA A 363 18.03 33.34 7.98
C ALA A 363 18.70 32.06 7.48
N ARG A 364 18.69 31.83 6.16
CA ARG A 364 19.27 30.62 5.55
C ARG A 364 20.80 30.63 5.60
N THR A 365 21.43 31.78 5.37
CA THR A 365 22.88 31.94 5.51
C THR A 365 23.32 31.81 6.96
N SER A 366 22.56 32.36 7.92
CA SER A 366 22.81 32.15 9.35
C SER A 366 22.69 30.69 9.76
N LEU A 367 21.71 29.95 9.20
CA LEU A 367 21.56 28.52 9.48
C LEU A 367 22.72 27.70 8.89
N VAL A 368 23.15 28.01 7.66
CA VAL A 368 24.33 27.38 7.07
C VAL A 368 25.57 27.65 7.91
N ALA A 369 25.79 28.91 8.34
CA ALA A 369 26.92 29.25 9.22
C ALA A 369 26.86 28.52 10.57
N ALA A 370 25.67 28.34 11.16
CA ALA A 370 25.50 27.58 12.40
C ALA A 370 25.78 26.08 12.20
N VAL A 371 25.37 25.50 11.07
CA VAL A 371 25.67 24.11 10.71
C VAL A 371 27.16 23.93 10.41
N ASP A 372 27.79 24.87 9.72
CA ASP A 372 29.24 24.86 9.47
C ASP A 372 30.04 25.01 10.77
N ALA A 373 29.59 25.84 11.71
CA ALA A 373 30.17 25.93 13.04
C ALA A 373 29.98 24.64 13.85
N ALA A 374 28.80 24.01 13.79
CA ALA A 374 28.53 22.74 14.46
C ALA A 374 29.36 21.59 13.87
N THR A 375 29.52 21.55 12.54
CA THR A 375 30.36 20.54 11.87
C THR A 375 31.84 20.78 12.10
N ALA A 376 32.30 22.04 12.18
CA ALA A 376 33.66 22.38 12.59
C ALA A 376 33.94 21.95 14.04
N SER A 377 33.01 22.22 14.98
CA SER A 377 33.11 21.77 16.36
C SER A 377 33.09 20.24 16.49
N ALA A 378 32.27 19.55 15.69
CA ALA A 378 32.26 18.09 15.63
C ALA A 378 33.55 17.50 15.00
N LYS A 379 34.24 18.26 14.15
CA LYS A 379 35.52 17.87 13.54
C LYS A 379 36.70 18.06 14.50
N GLU A 380 36.67 19.08 15.37
CA GLU A 380 37.65 19.26 16.44
C GLU A 380 37.57 18.16 17.50
N LEU A 381 36.38 17.62 17.78
CA LEU A 381 36.19 16.46 18.67
C LEU A 381 36.62 15.12 18.06
N ASN A 382 36.75 15.04 16.73
CA ASN A 382 37.15 13.83 15.99
C ASN A 382 38.60 13.86 15.50
N ALA A 383 39.42 14.81 15.94
CA ALA A 383 40.85 14.80 15.66
C ALA A 383 41.51 13.62 16.42
N PRO A 384 42.18 12.67 15.73
CA PRO A 384 42.88 11.57 16.40
C PRO A 384 44.01 12.14 17.23
N SER A 385 43.90 12.00 18.55
CA SER A 385 44.94 12.36 19.52
C SER A 385 46.18 11.48 19.28
N THR A 386 47.13 11.99 18.50
CA THR A 386 48.46 11.38 18.37
C THR A 386 49.29 11.77 19.58
N LEU A 387 49.28 10.91 20.59
CA LEU A 387 50.28 10.90 21.66
C LEU A 387 51.66 10.52 21.09
N PRO A 388 52.73 11.29 21.35
CA PRO A 388 54.07 10.74 21.41
C PRO A 388 54.42 10.45 22.88
N GLY A 389 54.94 9.25 23.13
CA GLY A 389 55.35 8.81 24.45
C GLY A 389 56.74 9.27 24.89
N SER A 390 56.98 9.05 26.18
CA SER A 390 58.27 8.81 26.86
C SER A 390 59.09 10.01 27.36
N ASN A 391 59.16 10.06 28.71
CA ASN A 391 60.27 10.45 29.58
C ASN A 391 60.99 11.80 29.33
N GLN A 392 60.88 12.73 30.29
CA GLN A 392 62.03 13.29 31.04
C GLN A 392 61.60 13.91 32.40
N ARG A 393 62.15 13.32 33.48
CA ARG A 393 62.79 13.90 34.67
C ARG A 393 62.55 15.39 35.05
N SER A 394 62.15 15.57 36.32
CA SER A 394 62.47 16.62 37.30
C SER A 394 62.94 18.00 36.85
N GLY A 395 62.27 19.05 37.35
CA GLY A 395 62.83 20.40 37.48
C GLY A 395 61.82 21.42 38.02
N SER A 396 62.10 22.00 39.19
CA SER A 396 61.38 23.12 39.82
C SER A 396 61.56 24.46 39.07
N GLY A 397 60.61 25.38 39.26
CA GLY A 397 60.67 26.81 38.88
C GLY A 397 59.32 27.26 38.29
N ASP A 398 58.43 27.87 39.06
CA ASP A 398 58.30 29.30 39.38
C ASP A 398 57.81 30.20 38.22
N GLY A 399 56.76 30.98 38.53
CA GLY A 399 56.36 32.24 37.92
C GLY A 399 55.91 32.30 36.45
N GLY A 400 54.62 32.58 36.20
CA GLY A 400 54.18 33.11 34.90
C GLY A 400 52.68 33.10 34.67
N GLU A 401 51.98 34.16 35.10
CA GLU A 401 50.61 34.47 34.71
C GLU A 401 50.50 34.67 33.19
N ALA A 402 49.58 33.96 32.55
CA ALA A 402 49.00 34.38 31.27
C ALA A 402 47.58 33.83 31.16
N ALA A 403 46.62 34.75 31.10
CA ALA A 403 45.21 34.49 30.89
C ALA A 403 44.98 33.71 29.58
N GLY A 404 44.46 32.50 29.72
CA GLY A 404 43.90 31.72 28.63
C GLY A 404 42.75 30.92 29.20
N GLN A 405 41.52 31.32 28.87
CA GLN A 405 40.30 30.58 29.13
C GLN A 405 40.37 29.23 28.38
N ARG A 406 41.10 28.27 28.95
CA ARG A 406 40.92 26.86 28.63
C ARG A 406 39.53 26.52 29.11
N SER A 407 38.71 26.09 28.15
CA SER A 407 37.40 25.47 28.35
C SER A 407 37.38 24.74 29.68
N GLN A 408 36.67 25.33 30.65
CA GLN A 408 36.36 24.64 31.89
C GLN A 408 35.52 23.44 31.48
N GLN A 409 36.18 22.30 31.28
CA GLN A 409 35.50 21.03 31.31
C GLN A 409 34.77 21.01 32.64
N LEU A 410 33.45 21.15 32.59
CA LEU A 410 32.55 20.93 33.71
C LEU A 410 32.71 19.45 34.09
N HIS A 411 33.74 19.16 34.87
CA HIS A 411 33.95 17.87 35.51
C HIS A 411 32.89 17.76 36.60
N LEU A 412 31.67 17.38 36.21
CA LEU A 412 30.72 16.85 37.16
C LEU A 412 31.37 15.61 37.80
N PRO A 413 31.33 15.49 39.14
CA PRO A 413 31.88 14.31 39.79
C PRO A 413 31.19 13.06 39.22
N PRO A 414 31.92 11.94 39.01
CA PRO A 414 31.36 10.73 38.38
C PRO A 414 30.07 10.25 39.05
N SER A 415 29.93 10.48 40.36
CA SER A 415 28.73 10.18 41.15
C SER A 415 27.48 10.97 40.74
N ALA A 416 27.62 12.18 40.21
CA ALA A 416 26.51 13.00 39.72
C ALA A 416 26.07 12.62 38.29
N ALA A 417 26.91 11.91 37.54
CA ALA A 417 26.61 11.44 36.19
C ALA A 417 25.90 10.07 36.17
N LEU A 418 26.08 9.25 37.21
CA LEU A 418 25.46 7.91 37.35
C LEU A 418 23.94 7.85 37.10
N PRO A 419 23.09 8.78 37.58
CA PRO A 419 21.66 8.73 37.31
C PRO A 419 21.30 8.98 35.83
N PHE A 420 22.21 9.59 35.05
CA PHE A 420 22.00 9.87 33.62
C PHE A 420 22.58 8.79 32.71
N VAL A 421 23.41 7.88 33.23
CA VAL A 421 23.99 6.76 32.46
C VAL A 421 22.92 5.89 31.79
N PRO A 422 21.78 5.53 32.43
CA PRO A 422 20.74 4.76 31.76
C PRO A 422 20.09 5.51 30.60
N ALA A 423 19.91 6.82 30.73
CA ALA A 423 19.34 7.66 29.67
C ALA A 423 20.32 7.82 28.51
N LEU A 424 21.61 8.03 28.79
CA LEU A 424 22.68 8.08 27.80
C LEU A 424 22.87 6.74 27.07
N LEU A 425 22.81 5.62 27.80
CA LEU A 425 22.88 4.29 27.21
C LEU A 425 21.67 4.01 26.32
N ARG A 426 20.47 4.45 26.73
CA ARG A 426 19.27 4.37 25.91
C ARG A 426 19.41 5.21 24.64
N CYS A 427 19.83 6.46 24.76
CA CYS A 427 20.09 7.32 23.60
C CYS A 427 21.14 6.73 22.65
N ALA A 428 22.23 6.16 23.16
CA ALA A 428 23.25 5.51 22.34
C ALA A 428 22.73 4.24 21.64
N ASN A 429 21.87 3.46 22.32
CA ASN A 429 21.20 2.31 21.71
C ASN A 429 20.17 2.74 20.66
N ASP A 430 19.39 3.78 20.93
CA ASP A 430 18.41 4.34 20.01
C ASP A 430 19.11 4.89 18.76
N GLU A 431 20.24 5.59 18.92
CA GLU A 431 21.09 6.04 17.81
C GLU A 431 21.61 4.86 16.98
N ARG A 432 22.07 3.79 17.63
CA ARG A 432 22.53 2.58 16.93
C ARG A 432 21.41 1.87 16.18
N ILE A 433 20.22 1.78 16.77
CA ILE A 433 19.05 1.15 16.13
C ILE A 433 18.60 2.02 14.95
N LEU A 434 18.50 3.34 15.12
CA LEU A 434 18.12 4.26 14.07
C LEU A 434 19.14 4.24 12.92
N THR A 435 20.44 4.30 13.20
CA THR A 435 21.46 4.22 12.14
C THR A 435 21.43 2.88 11.40
N GLN A 436 21.19 1.77 12.10
CA GLN A 436 21.01 0.47 11.47
C GLN A 436 19.74 0.41 10.61
N GLN A 437 18.62 0.89 11.12
CA GLN A 437 17.34 0.92 10.41
C GLN A 437 17.41 1.85 9.20
N ILE A 438 17.88 3.07 9.36
CA ILE A 438 18.04 4.05 8.28
C ILE A 438 19.02 3.52 7.23
N ALA A 439 20.17 2.98 7.62
CA ALA A 439 21.15 2.47 6.65
C ALA A 439 20.62 1.27 5.87
N THR A 440 19.92 0.34 6.50
CA THR A 440 19.37 -0.86 5.83
C THR A 440 18.14 -0.54 5.00
N HIS A 441 17.21 0.22 5.56
CA HIS A 441 15.96 0.63 4.91
C HIS A 441 16.22 1.56 3.72
N LEU A 442 17.05 2.61 3.87
CA LEU A 442 17.37 3.49 2.75
C LEU A 442 18.15 2.75 1.65
N ARG A 443 19.06 1.83 2.00
CA ARG A 443 19.75 1.01 0.99
C ARG A 443 18.78 0.11 0.24
N HIS A 444 17.83 -0.50 0.95
CA HIS A 444 16.81 -1.32 0.31
C HIS A 444 15.88 -0.49 -0.57
N GLN A 445 15.45 0.69 -0.11
CA GLN A 445 14.63 1.60 -0.91
C GLN A 445 15.36 2.14 -2.14
N ILE A 446 16.64 2.49 -2.01
CA ILE A 446 17.46 2.92 -3.15
C ILE A 446 17.64 1.77 -4.13
N ALA A 447 17.91 0.55 -3.65
CA ALA A 447 18.04 -0.61 -4.53
C ALA A 447 16.71 -0.93 -5.24
N ALA A 448 15.57 -0.87 -4.54
CA ALA A 448 14.25 -1.07 -5.11
C ALA A 448 13.90 0.00 -6.16
N ALA A 449 14.16 1.28 -5.86
CA ALA A 449 13.95 2.37 -6.81
C ALA A 449 14.88 2.27 -8.02
N GLN A 450 16.12 1.84 -7.83
CA GLN A 450 17.06 1.59 -8.93
C GLN A 450 16.59 0.42 -9.80
N GLU A 451 16.05 -0.63 -9.20
CA GLU A 451 15.51 -1.78 -9.95
C GLU A 451 14.24 -1.40 -10.72
N GLU A 452 13.35 -0.61 -10.12
CA GLU A 452 12.19 -0.05 -10.82
C GLU A 452 12.60 0.88 -11.97
N ALA A 453 13.62 1.72 -11.77
CA ALA A 453 14.18 2.56 -12.82
C ALA A 453 14.82 1.73 -13.96
N ARG A 454 15.50 0.62 -13.65
CA ARG A 454 16.05 -0.29 -14.66
C ARG A 454 14.94 -0.99 -15.45
N ASN A 455 13.93 -1.50 -14.76
CA ASN A 455 12.80 -2.18 -15.39
C ASN A 455 11.98 -1.23 -16.29
N THR A 456 11.76 0.00 -15.86
CA THR A 456 11.10 1.02 -16.70
C THR A 456 11.97 1.40 -17.89
N ALA A 457 13.28 1.57 -17.73
CA ALA A 457 14.20 1.84 -18.84
C ALA A 457 14.24 0.67 -19.84
N GLN A 458 14.28 -0.59 -19.38
CA GLN A 458 14.25 -1.76 -20.24
C GLN A 458 12.92 -1.90 -20.98
N ARG A 459 11.80 -1.61 -20.31
CA ARG A 459 10.50 -1.58 -20.96
C ARG A 459 10.44 -0.50 -22.04
N LEU A 460 10.88 0.72 -21.74
CA LEU A 460 10.97 1.79 -22.72
C LEU A 460 11.91 1.42 -23.87
N ALA A 461 13.00 0.69 -23.61
CA ALA A 461 13.91 0.21 -24.64
C ALA A 461 13.22 -0.81 -25.54
N SER A 462 12.48 -1.76 -24.97
CA SER A 462 11.71 -2.75 -25.73
C SER A 462 10.57 -2.13 -26.55
N GLU A 463 10.00 -1.02 -26.08
CA GLU A 463 8.95 -0.27 -26.78
C GLU A 463 9.53 0.70 -27.82
N SER A 464 10.80 1.09 -27.69
CA SER A 464 11.46 2.01 -28.61
C SER A 464 12.11 1.26 -29.77
N HIS A 465 11.69 1.57 -30.99
CA HIS A 465 12.38 1.09 -32.19
C HIS A 465 13.72 1.80 -32.45
N LEU A 466 14.05 2.85 -31.68
CA LEU A 466 15.28 3.63 -31.83
C LEU A 466 16.44 3.08 -31.00
N VAL A 467 16.14 2.25 -29.99
CA VAL A 467 17.12 1.79 -29.02
C VAL A 467 17.03 0.27 -28.91
N GLY A 468 18.16 -0.43 -29.00
CA GLY A 468 18.18 -1.89 -28.87
C GLY A 468 17.73 -2.36 -27.48
N PRO A 469 17.18 -3.59 -27.35
CA PRO A 469 16.61 -4.10 -26.09
C PRO A 469 17.63 -4.25 -24.95
N ASP A 470 18.93 -4.23 -25.24
CA ASP A 470 20.02 -4.36 -24.26
C ASP A 470 20.57 -3.00 -23.76
N ALA A 471 19.90 -1.89 -24.07
CA ALA A 471 20.34 -0.55 -23.70
C ALA A 471 19.92 -0.16 -22.28
N GLU A 472 20.49 -0.82 -21.28
CA GLU A 472 20.25 -0.53 -19.86
C GLU A 472 20.88 0.81 -19.41
N SER A 473 21.84 1.34 -20.17
CA SER A 473 22.56 2.56 -19.82
C SER A 473 21.99 3.80 -20.49
N GLY A 474 21.81 4.89 -19.74
CA GLY A 474 21.39 6.18 -20.28
C GLY A 474 22.33 6.73 -21.37
N GLY A 475 23.58 6.26 -21.42
CA GLY A 475 24.52 6.60 -22.49
C GLY A 475 24.18 5.96 -23.85
N ALA A 476 23.52 4.80 -23.87
CA ALA A 476 23.03 4.19 -25.11
C ALA A 476 21.83 5.00 -25.67
N TRP A 477 20.90 5.39 -24.80
CA TRP A 477 19.79 6.29 -25.14
C TRP A 477 20.27 7.64 -25.69
N ALA A 478 21.27 8.24 -25.04
CA ALA A 478 21.83 9.51 -25.50
C ALA A 478 22.50 9.40 -26.89
N ARG A 479 23.08 8.25 -27.23
CA ARG A 479 23.67 8.01 -28.56
C ARG A 479 22.60 7.79 -29.61
N ALA A 480 21.62 6.93 -29.33
CA ALA A 480 20.49 6.71 -30.23
C ALA A 480 19.68 7.98 -30.49
N ALA A 481 19.47 8.81 -29.46
CA ALA A 481 18.82 10.11 -29.62
C ALA A 481 19.62 11.03 -30.57
N LYS A 482 20.95 11.09 -30.42
CA LYS A 482 21.82 11.87 -31.32
C LYS A 482 21.80 11.37 -32.76
N GLU A 483 21.76 10.05 -32.93
CA GLU A 483 21.69 9.42 -34.25
C GLU A 483 20.33 9.69 -34.92
N ALA A 484 19.23 9.50 -34.20
CA ALA A 484 17.89 9.83 -34.66
C ALA A 484 17.75 11.32 -35.01
N THR A 485 18.31 12.23 -34.21
CA THR A 485 18.29 13.67 -34.55
C THR A 485 19.07 13.95 -35.83
N ARG A 486 20.22 13.29 -36.03
CA ARG A 486 21.01 13.46 -37.25
C ARG A 486 20.25 12.94 -38.47
N GLU A 487 19.62 11.78 -38.37
CA GLU A 487 18.80 11.21 -39.45
C GLU A 487 17.61 12.12 -39.80
N THR A 488 16.94 12.70 -38.80
CA THR A 488 15.85 13.66 -39.05
C THR A 488 16.35 14.94 -39.70
N ASP A 489 17.51 15.45 -39.28
CA ASP A 489 18.11 16.65 -39.86
C ASP A 489 18.49 16.41 -41.33
N GLU A 490 19.09 15.26 -41.63
CA GLU A 490 19.43 14.85 -43.00
C GLU A 490 18.16 14.73 -43.87
N ALA A 491 17.11 14.06 -43.38
CA ALA A 491 15.84 13.93 -44.10
C ALA A 491 15.13 15.27 -44.33
N ILE A 492 15.21 16.20 -43.36
CA ILE A 492 14.67 17.57 -43.51
C ILE A 492 15.47 18.32 -44.56
N LEU A 493 16.81 18.25 -44.52
CA LEU A 493 17.66 18.90 -45.52
C LEU A 493 17.39 18.37 -46.93
N GLU A 494 17.19 17.07 -47.10
CA GLU A 494 16.81 16.48 -48.39
C GLU A 494 15.44 16.98 -48.87
N ARG A 495 14.44 17.03 -48.00
CA ARG A 495 13.12 17.59 -48.33
C ARG A 495 13.20 19.08 -48.70
N VAL A 496 14.02 19.86 -47.99
CA VAL A 496 14.23 21.27 -48.29
C VAL A 496 14.92 21.44 -49.65
N ARG A 497 15.94 20.64 -49.96
CA ARG A 497 16.59 20.67 -51.28
C ARG A 497 15.62 20.28 -52.40
N ALA A 498 14.81 19.24 -52.20
CA ALA A 498 13.78 18.84 -53.16
C ALA A 498 12.73 19.95 -53.36
N ALA A 499 12.31 20.62 -52.28
CA ALA A 499 11.39 21.75 -52.35
C ALA A 499 12.01 22.95 -53.09
N GLN A 500 13.29 23.25 -52.84
CA GLN A 500 14.01 24.30 -53.57
C GLN A 500 14.08 24.01 -55.07
N ALA A 501 14.43 22.78 -55.46
CA ALA A 501 14.44 22.36 -56.87
C ALA A 501 13.05 22.48 -57.52
N ASN A 502 11.98 22.14 -56.79
CA ASN A 502 10.61 22.30 -57.27
C ASN A 502 10.22 23.78 -57.44
N VAL A 503 10.67 24.65 -56.53
CA VAL A 503 10.44 26.10 -56.62
C VAL A 503 11.22 26.71 -57.79
N GLU A 504 12.46 26.27 -58.03
CA GLU A 504 13.24 26.67 -59.19
C GLU A 504 12.57 26.23 -60.50
N GLY A 505 12.12 24.97 -60.59
CA GLY A 505 11.35 24.49 -61.74
C GLY A 505 10.05 25.27 -61.96
N ALA A 506 9.35 25.66 -60.89
CA ALA A 506 8.17 26.52 -60.99
C ALA A 506 8.51 27.94 -61.49
N LYS A 507 9.64 28.51 -61.09
CA LYS A 507 10.13 29.81 -61.60
C LYS A 507 10.47 29.73 -63.09
N ASP A 508 11.09 28.65 -63.54
CA ASP A 508 11.42 28.44 -64.95
C ASP A 508 10.15 28.33 -65.81
N ILE A 509 9.12 27.62 -65.32
CA ILE A 509 7.82 27.53 -65.98
C ILE A 509 7.15 28.91 -66.04
N LEU A 510 7.18 29.69 -64.95
CA LEU A 510 6.64 31.05 -64.94
C LEU A 510 7.37 31.95 -65.94
N ALA A 511 8.70 31.89 -66.01
CA ALA A 511 9.48 32.64 -66.98
C ALA A 511 9.17 32.25 -68.44
N GLU A 512 8.92 30.97 -68.71
CA GLU A 512 8.45 30.49 -70.02
C GLU A 512 7.05 31.02 -70.35
N LEU A 513 6.11 31.00 -69.39
CA LEU A 513 4.77 31.55 -69.58
C LEU A 513 4.80 33.07 -69.79
N ASP A 514 5.67 33.79 -69.08
CA ASP A 514 5.86 35.22 -69.28
C ASP A 514 6.43 35.52 -70.68
N ARG A 515 7.44 34.77 -71.14
CA ARG A 515 7.96 34.88 -72.51
C ARG A 515 6.87 34.60 -73.56
N ARG A 516 6.04 33.59 -73.36
CA ARG A 516 4.90 33.30 -74.26
C ARG A 516 3.88 34.43 -74.24
N ARG A 517 3.55 34.96 -73.05
CA ARG A 517 2.61 36.08 -72.89
C ARG A 517 3.12 37.34 -73.59
N GLU A 518 4.40 37.65 -73.47
CA GLU A 518 5.04 38.75 -74.20
C GLU A 518 4.99 38.53 -75.72
N GLY A 519 5.28 37.31 -76.20
CA GLY A 519 5.11 36.95 -77.60
C GLY A 519 3.66 37.14 -78.11
N PHE A 520 2.66 36.75 -77.31
CA PHE A 520 1.26 37.00 -77.64
C PHE A 520 0.89 38.48 -77.66
N ARG A 521 1.43 39.30 -76.75
CA ARG A 521 1.23 40.77 -76.77
C ARG A 521 1.84 41.39 -78.01
N ALA A 522 3.06 40.97 -78.39
CA ALA A 522 3.72 41.44 -79.61
C ALA A 522 2.89 41.10 -80.86
N LEU A 523 2.34 39.89 -80.95
CA LEU A 523 1.46 39.48 -82.05
C LEU A 523 0.14 40.26 -82.10
N ARG A 524 -0.36 40.72 -80.94
CA ARG A 524 -1.58 41.53 -80.85
C ARG A 524 -1.33 43.01 -81.21
N GLY A 525 -0.08 43.44 -81.38
CA GLY A 525 0.28 44.83 -81.71
C GLY A 525 0.18 45.79 -80.51
N GLU A 526 0.20 45.27 -79.28
CA GLU A 526 0.12 46.04 -78.03
C GLU A 526 1.52 46.37 -77.45
N ALA A 527 2.57 46.37 -78.28
CA ALA A 527 3.95 46.62 -77.87
C ALA A 527 4.27 48.11 -77.71
#